data_AF-A0A3R5UH65-F1
#
_entry.id   AF-A0A3R5UH65-F1
#
_cell.length_a   1.000
_cell.length_b   1.000
_cell.length_c   1.000
_cell.angle_alpha   90.00
_cell.angle_beta   90.00
_cell.angle_gamma   90.00
#
_symmetry.space_group_name_H-M   'P 1'
#
loop_
_entity.id
_entity.type
_entity.pdbx_description
1 polymer ?
#
loop_
_entity_poly.entity_id
_entity_poly.type
_entity_poly.pdbx_seq_one_letter_code
_entity_poly.pdbx_strand_id
1 'polypeptide(L)'
;MLLEVQQDKTLIYYECTKFLPALGPYGLIIKDESGKEYDLGKDSVKDLGDNKFVAEMKPLDKAKKYMIMAVDFEKMYDVRDDLKFTINVK
;
A
#
# COMPACT_ATOMS: atom_id res chain seq x y z
N MET A 1 3.78 9.41 -1.01
CA MET A 1 2.77 8.54 -1.64
C MET A 1 1.84 9.44 -2.42
N LEU A 2 1.40 9.06 -3.61
CA LEU A 2 0.44 9.84 -4.39
C LEU A 2 -0.81 9.00 -4.61
N LEU A 3 -1.99 9.59 -4.40
CA LEU A 3 -3.27 8.93 -4.64
C LEU A 3 -4.05 9.70 -5.71
N GLU A 4 -4.49 8.98 -6.74
CA GLU A 4 -5.30 9.51 -7.83
C GLU A 4 -6.61 8.73 -7.95
N VAL A 5 -7.74 9.43 -7.79
CA VAL A 5 -9.08 8.84 -7.97
C VAL A 5 -9.62 9.20 -9.35
N GLN A 6 -9.63 8.21 -10.24
CA GLN A 6 -10.19 8.24 -11.59
C GLN A 6 -11.65 7.75 -11.57
N GLN A 7 -12.33 7.80 -12.71
CA GLN A 7 -13.75 7.45 -12.80
C GLN A 7 -14.00 5.95 -12.52
N ASP A 8 -13.09 5.09 -12.96
CA ASP A 8 -13.18 3.63 -12.92
C ASP A 8 -12.24 2.99 -11.90
N LYS A 9 -11.30 3.74 -11.34
CA LYS A 9 -10.28 3.21 -10.42
C LYS A 9 -9.64 4.25 -9.51
N THR A 10 -8.90 3.77 -8.52
CA THR A 10 -7.96 4.54 -7.71
C THR A 10 -6.57 3.99 -7.88
N LEU A 11 -5.61 4.88 -8.14
CA LEU A 11 -4.20 4.56 -8.26
C LEU A 11 -3.44 5.09 -7.04
N ILE A 12 -2.59 4.25 -6.47
CA ILE A 12 -1.76 4.60 -5.31
C ILE A 12 -0.30 4.36 -5.69
N TYR A 13 0.46 5.44 -5.80
CA TYR A 13 1.88 5.42 -6.12
C TYR A 13 2.70 5.54 -4.85
N TYR A 14 3.66 4.63 -4.66
CA TYR A 14 4.50 4.60 -3.47
C TYR A 14 5.89 4.04 -3.79
N GLU A 15 6.82 4.31 -2.90
CA GLU A 15 8.21 3.87 -3.00
C GLU A 15 8.56 3.06 -1.76
N CYS A 16 9.20 1.91 -1.97
CA CYS A 16 9.63 1.02 -0.91
C CYS A 16 11.15 1.12 -0.77
N THR A 17 11.64 1.91 0.19
CA THR A 17 13.10 2.16 0.29
C THR A 17 13.88 1.06 1.01
N LYS A 18 13.18 0.30 1.86
CA LYS A 18 13.66 -0.92 2.50
C LYS A 18 12.44 -1.82 2.52
N PHE A 19 12.46 -2.97 1.84
CA PHE A 19 11.34 -3.92 1.84
C PHE A 19 11.77 -5.36 1.61
N LEU A 20 10.97 -6.31 2.12
CA LEU A 20 11.03 -7.71 1.69
C LEU A 20 10.46 -7.80 0.26
N PRO A 21 11.26 -8.14 -0.77
CA PRO A 21 10.80 -8.06 -2.17
C PRO A 21 9.51 -8.82 -2.47
N ALA A 22 9.28 -9.94 -1.77
CA ALA A 22 8.10 -10.78 -1.94
C ALA A 22 6.83 -10.27 -1.24
N LEU A 23 6.92 -9.33 -0.30
CA LEU A 23 5.81 -8.91 0.56
C LEU A 23 5.59 -7.39 0.59
N GLY A 24 6.67 -6.62 0.52
CA GLY A 24 6.65 -5.16 0.60
C GLY A 24 5.75 -4.46 -0.40
N PRO A 25 5.68 -4.87 -1.68
CA PRO A 25 4.77 -4.27 -2.65
C PRO A 25 3.29 -4.52 -2.33
N TYR A 26 2.97 -5.55 -1.54
CA TYR A 26 1.58 -5.90 -1.22
C TYR A 26 1.14 -5.43 0.17
N GLY A 27 2.05 -4.84 0.95
CA GLY A 27 1.84 -4.49 2.34
C GLY A 27 1.14 -3.14 2.54
N LEU A 28 0.00 -2.89 1.90
CA LEU A 28 -0.79 -1.68 2.11
C LEU A 28 -2.20 -2.02 2.61
N ILE A 29 -2.63 -1.32 3.65
CA ILE A 29 -3.99 -1.39 4.20
C ILE A 29 -4.66 -0.03 4.00
N ILE A 30 -5.90 -0.05 3.51
CA ILE A 30 -6.73 1.14 3.33
C ILE A 30 -7.97 0.97 4.20
N LYS A 31 -8.25 1.96 5.06
CA LYS A 31 -9.43 1.98 5.95
C LYS A 31 -10.24 3.24 5.74
N ASP A 32 -11.56 3.14 5.75
CA ASP A 32 -12.41 4.32 5.90
C ASP A 32 -12.57 4.74 7.37
N GLU A 33 -13.26 5.84 7.61
CA GLU A 33 -13.54 6.38 8.95
C GLU A 33 -14.38 5.46 9.85
N SER A 34 -15.08 4.47 9.28
CA SER A 34 -15.79 3.43 10.04
C SER A 34 -14.88 2.25 10.43
N GLY A 35 -13.63 2.27 9.97
CA GLY A 35 -12.67 1.18 10.15
C GLY A 35 -12.80 0.06 9.13
N LYS A 36 -13.66 0.21 8.11
CA LYS A 36 -13.82 -0.79 7.05
C LYS A 36 -12.54 -0.86 6.21
N GLU A 37 -11.98 -2.06 6.10
CA GLU A 37 -10.81 -2.33 5.26
C GLU A 37 -11.17 -2.52 3.79
N TYR A 38 -10.30 -2.01 2.93
CA TYR A 38 -10.38 -2.14 1.49
C TYR A 38 -9.12 -2.87 1.03
N ASP A 39 -9.34 -4.08 0.49
CA ASP A 39 -8.26 -4.94 0.03
C ASP A 39 -7.72 -4.49 -1.33
N LEU A 40 -6.40 -4.48 -1.45
CA LEU A 40 -5.70 -4.31 -2.72
C LEU A 40 -5.52 -5.71 -3.30
N GLY A 41 -6.32 -6.05 -4.33
CA GLY A 41 -6.29 -7.38 -4.91
C GLY A 41 -4.87 -7.85 -5.24
N LYS A 42 -4.56 -9.14 -5.10
CA LYS A 42 -3.17 -9.66 -5.23
C LYS A 42 -2.46 -9.28 -6.54
N ASP A 43 -3.20 -9.05 -7.62
CA ASP A 43 -2.67 -8.66 -8.93
C ASP A 43 -2.77 -7.15 -9.22
N SER A 44 -3.09 -6.33 -8.20
CA SER A 44 -3.29 -4.89 -8.34
C SER A 44 -2.02 -4.07 -8.40
N VAL A 45 -0.87 -4.66 -8.05
CA VAL A 45 0.39 -3.95 -7.87
C VAL A 45 1.29 -4.15 -9.09
N LYS A 46 1.72 -3.04 -9.69
CA LYS A 46 2.68 -3.02 -10.80
C LYS A 46 3.99 -2.41 -10.34
N ASP A 47 5.09 -3.07 -10.67
CA ASP A 47 6.46 -2.56 -10.49
C ASP A 47 6.78 -1.54 -11.59
N LEU A 48 7.23 -0.36 -11.17
CA LEU A 48 7.63 0.74 -12.05
C LEU A 48 9.16 0.87 -12.17
N GLY A 49 9.92 -0.01 -11.51
CA GLY A 49 11.37 0.09 -11.37
C GLY A 49 11.79 1.00 -10.22
N ASP A 50 13.07 0.96 -9.85
CA ASP A 50 13.67 1.80 -8.81
C ASP A 50 12.90 1.79 -7.48
N ASN A 51 12.39 0.62 -7.09
CA ASN A 51 11.55 0.41 -5.90
C ASN A 51 10.26 1.24 -5.85
N LYS A 52 9.76 1.68 -7.01
CA LYS A 52 8.49 2.40 -7.14
C LYS A 52 7.41 1.45 -7.63
N PHE A 53 6.23 1.59 -7.07
CA PHE A 53 5.10 0.73 -7.34
C PHE A 53 3.84 1.56 -7.52
N VAL A 54 2.90 1.01 -8.29
CA VAL A 54 1.53 1.52 -8.37
C VAL A 54 0.54 0.41 -8.05
N ALA A 55 -0.32 0.65 -7.08
CA ALA A 55 -1.46 -0.22 -6.78
C ALA A 55 -2.73 0.33 -7.43
N GLU A 56 -3.53 -0.55 -8.03
CA GLU A 56 -4.80 -0.22 -8.70
C GLU A 56 -5.99 -0.90 -8.01
N MET A 57 -6.98 -0.12 -7.60
CA MET A 57 -8.19 -0.66 -6.97
C MET A 57 -9.46 0.00 -7.50
N LYS A 58 -10.61 -0.54 -7.08
CA LYS A 58 -11.91 0.10 -7.33
C LYS A 58 -11.91 1.54 -6.84
N PRO A 59 -12.64 2.45 -7.51
CA PRO A 59 -12.59 3.86 -7.21
C PRO A 59 -13.10 4.11 -5.79
N LEU A 60 -12.29 4.81 -4.99
CA LEU A 60 -12.69 5.27 -3.67
C LEU A 60 -13.69 6.42 -3.80
N ASP A 61 -14.67 6.44 -2.88
CA ASP A 61 -15.63 7.53 -2.80
C ASP A 61 -14.93 8.82 -2.34
N LYS A 62 -14.92 9.85 -3.20
CA LYS A 62 -14.27 11.14 -2.94
C LYS A 62 -14.88 11.92 -1.76
N ALA A 63 -16.10 11.58 -1.34
CA ALA A 63 -16.75 12.22 -0.19
C ALA A 63 -16.28 11.65 1.16
N LYS A 64 -15.60 10.49 1.16
CA LYS A 64 -15.13 9.82 2.38
C LYS A 64 -13.68 10.13 2.69
N LYS A 65 -13.32 10.01 3.97
CA LYS A 65 -11.94 10.04 4.43
C LYS A 65 -11.40 8.61 4.55
N TYR A 66 -10.15 8.45 4.13
CA TYR A 66 -9.44 7.17 4.20
C TYR A 66 -8.10 7.33 4.89
N MET A 67 -7.71 6.31 5.63
CA MET A 67 -6.39 6.13 6.18
C MET A 67 -5.67 5.05 5.38
N ILE A 68 -4.44 5.34 4.93
CA ILE A 68 -3.58 4.39 4.22
C ILE A 68 -2.38 4.12 5.08
N MET A 69 -2.10 2.84 5.33
CA MET A 69 -1.01 2.41 6.19
C MET A 69 -0.23 1.29 5.54
N ALA A 70 1.08 1.27 5.77
CA ALA A 70 1.87 0.08 5.49
C ALA A 70 1.54 -1.02 6.51
N VAL A 71 1.47 -2.26 6.04
CA VAL A 71 1.41 -3.44 6.91
C VAL A 71 2.72 -3.53 7.67
N ASP A 72 2.61 -3.48 8.99
CA ASP A 72 3.74 -3.74 9.88
C ASP A 72 3.91 -5.25 10.06
N PHE A 73 4.78 -5.83 9.24
CA PHE A 73 5.07 -7.27 9.27
C PHE A 73 5.79 -7.71 10.56
N GLU A 74 6.39 -6.79 11.33
CA GLU A 74 7.03 -7.12 12.62
C GLU A 74 6.02 -7.53 13.69
N LYS A 75 4.74 -7.11 13.55
CA LYS A 75 3.66 -7.54 14.45
C LYS A 75 3.12 -8.93 14.14
N MET A 76 3.45 -9.49 12.98
CA MET A 76 2.92 -10.76 12.50
C MET A 76 3.97 -11.86 12.45
N TYR A 77 5.25 -11.51 12.29
CA TYR A 77 6.34 -12.46 12.15
C TYR A 77 7.57 -11.98 12.93
N ASP A 78 8.37 -12.93 13.42
CA ASP A 78 9.67 -12.62 14.01
C ASP A 78 10.66 -12.33 12.85
N VAL A 79 10.69 -11.06 12.43
CA VAL A 79 11.49 -10.61 11.28
C VAL A 79 12.92 -10.35 11.72
N ARG A 80 13.88 -11.05 11.12
CA ARG A 80 15.32 -10.79 11.34
C ARG A 80 15.65 -9.33 11.07
N ASP A 81 16.50 -8.75 11.90
CA ASP A 81 16.84 -7.32 11.84
C ASP A 81 17.38 -6.86 10.48
N ASP A 82 18.11 -7.73 9.77
CA ASP A 82 18.66 -7.44 8.45
C ASP A 82 17.62 -7.41 7.32
N LEU A 83 16.40 -7.87 7.59
CA LEU A 83 15.28 -7.92 6.65
C LEU A 83 14.19 -6.87 6.97
N LYS A 84 14.38 -6.07 8.02
CA LYS A 84 13.45 -5.01 8.46
C LYS A 84 13.43 -3.82 7.54
N PHE A 85 12.29 -3.15 7.50
CA PHE A 85 11.93 -2.37 6.33
C PHE A 85 10.88 -1.29 6.63
N THR A 86 10.95 -0.14 5.96
CA THR A 86 10.11 1.03 6.28
C THR A 86 9.61 1.71 5.01
N ILE A 87 8.30 1.94 4.95
CA ILE A 87 7.65 2.72 3.91
C ILE A 87 7.40 4.12 4.46
N ASN A 88 8.03 5.13 3.86
CA ASN A 88 7.81 6.52 4.22
C ASN A 88 6.63 7.09 3.44
N VAL A 89 5.57 7.45 4.15
CA VAL A 89 4.40 8.12 3.58
C VAL A 89 4.64 9.63 3.64
N LYS A 90 4.98 10.25 2.50
CA LYS A 90 4.84 11.71 2.29
C LYS A 90 3.46 12.03 1.77
#